data_AF-A0A6A7L5T3-F1
#
_entry.id   AF-A0A6A7L5T3-F1
#
_cell.length_a   1.000
_cell.length_b   1.000
_cell.length_c   1.000
_cell.angle_alpha   90.00
_cell.angle_beta   90.00
_cell.angle_gamma   90.00
#
_symmetry.space_group_name_H-M   'P 1'
#
loop_
_entity.id
_entity.type
_entity.pdbx_description
1 polymer ?
#
loop_
_entity_poly.entity_id
_entity_poly.type
_entity_poly.pdbx_seq_one_letter_code
_entity_poly.pdbx_strand_id
1 'polypeptide(L)'
;MRDQQQFGENWTVHQLHTLASEKGVRVEATDWSDARDLTRLLIATLNGRRLMETFTLGELEDLPSHQETQADIRKRLQVLIAQALTP
;
A
#
# COMPACT_ATOMS: atom_id res chain seq x y z
N MET A 1 12.08 -10.30 10.96
CA MET A 1 10.70 -9.91 11.36
C MET A 1 10.56 -8.40 11.32
N ARG A 2 10.94 -7.61 12.36
CA ARG A 2 10.71 -6.14 12.35
C ARG A 2 11.31 -5.39 11.15
N ASP A 3 12.53 -5.72 10.74
CA ASP A 3 13.19 -5.07 9.59
C ASP A 3 12.55 -5.45 8.25
N GLN A 4 12.03 -6.68 8.13
CA GLN A 4 11.34 -7.15 6.92
C GLN A 4 9.97 -6.51 6.78
N GLN A 5 9.20 -6.43 7.87
CA GLN A 5 7.93 -5.71 7.88
C GLN A 5 8.14 -4.25 7.50
N GLN A 6 9.12 -3.57 8.10
CA GLN A 6 9.41 -2.17 7.79
C GLN A 6 9.84 -1.99 6.33
N PHE A 7 10.61 -2.93 5.78
CA PHE A 7 10.91 -2.96 4.35
C PHE A 7 9.62 -3.08 3.52
N GLY A 8 8.73 -4.00 3.86
CA GLY A 8 7.48 -4.22 3.14
C GLY A 8 6.56 -3.00 3.15
N GLU A 9 6.45 -2.32 4.29
CA GLU A 9 5.71 -1.07 4.43
C GLU A 9 6.29 0.05 3.55
N ASN A 10 7.62 0.24 3.61
CA ASN A 10 8.32 1.23 2.80
C ASN A 10 8.19 0.95 1.30
N TRP A 11 8.34 -0.31 0.90
CA TRP A 11 8.18 -0.74 -0.48
C TRP A 11 6.75 -0.47 -0.97
N THR A 12 5.75 -0.83 -0.17
CA THR A 12 4.33 -0.63 -0.51
C THR A 12 4.00 0.85 -0.69
N VAL A 13 4.48 1.72 0.20
CA VAL A 13 4.33 3.18 0.07
C VAL A 13 5.05 3.69 -1.19
N HIS A 14 6.26 3.23 -1.46
CA HIS A 14 6.98 3.61 -2.69
C HIS A 14 6.24 3.20 -3.96
N GLN A 15 5.66 1.99 -4.00
CA GLN A 15 4.84 1.54 -5.12
C GLN A 15 3.56 2.36 -5.28
N LEU A 16 2.90 2.72 -4.17
CA LEU A 16 1.73 3.60 -4.20
C LEU A 16 2.08 4.95 -4.84
N HIS A 17 3.18 5.59 -4.43
CA HIS A 17 3.63 6.84 -5.03
C HIS A 17 3.98 6.70 -6.52
N THR A 18 4.66 5.62 -6.89
CA THR A 18 5.04 5.34 -8.29
C THR A 18 3.80 5.21 -9.17
N LEU A 19 2.87 4.33 -8.79
CA LEU A 19 1.62 4.10 -9.52
C LEU A 19 0.72 5.34 -9.54
N ALA A 20 0.64 6.09 -8.44
CA ALA A 20 -0.15 7.31 -8.39
C ALA A 20 0.39 8.37 -9.35
N SER A 21 1.71 8.53 -9.42
CA SER A 21 2.39 9.40 -10.39
C SER A 21 2.10 8.98 -11.84
N GLU A 22 2.16 7.67 -12.15
CA GLU A 22 1.83 7.13 -13.48
C GLU A 22 0.38 7.46 -13.90
N LYS A 23 -0.53 7.65 -12.94
CA LYS A 23 -1.96 7.91 -13.16
C LYS A 23 -2.38 9.37 -12.96
N GLY A 24 -1.45 10.26 -12.65
CA GLY A 24 -1.77 11.66 -12.34
C GLY A 24 -2.60 11.84 -11.07
N VAL A 25 -2.50 10.89 -10.13
CA VAL A 25 -3.14 10.97 -8.81
C VAL A 25 -2.17 11.61 -7.82
N ARG A 26 -2.61 12.63 -7.10
CA ARG A 26 -1.84 13.26 -6.04
C ARG A 26 -1.94 12.43 -4.78
N VAL A 27 -0.79 12.07 -4.20
CA VAL A 27 -0.71 11.50 -2.85
C VAL A 27 -0.47 12.66 -1.87
N GLU A 28 -1.43 12.95 -1.01
CA GLU A 28 -1.29 14.01 0.00
C GLU A 28 -0.68 13.51 1.31
N ALA A 29 -1.04 12.29 1.74
CA ALA A 29 -0.55 11.70 2.98
C ALA A 29 -0.62 10.17 2.91
N THR A 30 0.31 9.50 3.59
CA THR A 30 0.32 8.06 3.82
C THR A 30 0.64 7.80 5.28
N ASP A 31 -0.07 6.84 5.87
CA ASP A 31 0.13 6.45 7.27
C ASP A 31 -0.15 4.95 7.44
N TRP A 32 0.47 4.36 8.46
CA TRP A 32 0.27 2.97 8.84
C TRP A 32 -0.33 2.89 10.24
N SER A 33 -1.43 2.16 10.35
CA SER A 33 -2.04 1.82 11.64
C SER A 33 -1.95 0.33 11.90
N ASP A 34 -1.77 -0.04 13.16
CA ASP A 34 -2.06 -1.40 13.59
C ASP A 34 -3.55 -1.68 13.43
N ALA A 35 -3.88 -2.85 12.88
CA ALA A 35 -5.23 -3.39 12.82
C ALA A 35 -5.29 -4.68 13.63
N ARG A 36 -6.50 -5.24 13.81
CA ARG A 36 -6.67 -6.51 14.53
C ARG A 36 -6.08 -7.66 13.70
N ASP A 37 -5.80 -8.78 14.36
CA ASP A 37 -5.51 -10.06 13.69
C ASP A 37 -4.27 -10.09 12.78
N LEU A 38 -3.12 -9.61 13.28
CA LEU A 38 -1.84 -9.67 12.55
C LEU A 38 -1.90 -8.95 11.18
N THR A 39 -2.61 -7.82 11.14
CA THR A 39 -2.71 -6.97 9.95
C THR A 39 -2.27 -5.54 10.23
N ARG A 40 -1.88 -4.85 9.16
CA ARG A 40 -1.48 -3.45 9.11
C ARG A 40 -2.37 -2.73 8.10
N LEU A 41 -2.92 -1.61 8.51
CA LEU A 41 -3.78 -0.78 7.68
C LEU A 41 -2.97 0.35 7.06
N LEU A 42 -2.88 0.37 5.73
CA LEU A 42 -2.39 1.52 4.99
C LEU A 42 -3.54 2.51 4.82
N ILE A 43 -3.32 3.74 5.25
CA ILE A 43 -4.23 4.87 5.07
C ILE A 43 -3.57 5.85 4.10
N ALA A 44 -4.19 6.06 2.94
CA ALA A 44 -3.68 6.99 1.93
C ALA A 44 -4.71 8.08 1.65
N THR A 45 -4.27 9.33 1.63
CA THR A 45 -5.07 10.45 1.12
C THR A 45 -4.65 10.71 -0.32
N LEU A 46 -5.54 10.42 -1.27
CA LEU A 46 -5.33 10.48 -2.71
C LEU A 46 -6.36 11.41 -3.34
N ASN A 47 -5.93 12.48 -4.02
CA ASN A 47 -6.82 13.52 -4.58
C ASN A 47 -7.86 14.04 -3.57
N GLY A 48 -7.46 14.19 -2.30
CA GLY A 48 -8.34 14.62 -1.21
C GLY A 48 -9.29 13.53 -0.68
N ARG A 49 -9.19 12.28 -1.18
CA ARG A 49 -9.96 11.14 -0.69
C ARG A 49 -9.13 10.27 0.22
N ARG A 50 -9.65 9.98 1.40
CA ARG A 50 -9.04 9.04 2.33
C ARG A 50 -9.47 7.61 1.98
N LEU A 51 -8.51 6.82 1.50
CA LEU A 51 -8.67 5.42 1.13
C LEU A 51 -7.83 4.54 2.04
N MET A 52 -8.25 3.29 2.20
CA MET A 52 -7.68 2.37 3.18
C MET A 52 -7.50 1.00 2.55
N GLU A 53 -6.39 0.34 2.85
CA GLU A 53 -6.08 -1.01 2.40
C GLU A 53 -5.40 -1.82 3.51
N THR A 54 -5.80 -3.07 3.71
CA THR A 54 -5.36 -3.89 4.85
C THR A 54 -4.39 -4.98 4.39
N PHE A 55 -3.18 -5.00 4.91
CA PHE A 55 -2.18 -6.02 4.60
C PHE A 55 -1.96 -6.94 5.80
N THR A 56 -1.81 -8.23 5.59
CA THR A 56 -1.31 -9.15 6.61
C THR A 56 0.17 -8.89 6.88
N LEU A 57 0.63 -9.19 8.10
CA LEU A 57 2.06 -9.09 8.41
C LEU A 57 2.90 -10.01 7.52
N GLY A 58 2.40 -11.21 7.19
CA GLY A 58 3.08 -12.13 6.27
C GLY A 58 3.28 -11.55 4.88
N GLU A 59 2.26 -10.89 4.31
CA GLU A 59 2.39 -10.19 3.02
C GLU A 59 3.52 -9.14 3.05
N LEU A 60 3.65 -8.40 4.15
CA LEU A 60 4.69 -7.37 4.29
C LEU A 60 6.08 -7.96 4.55
N GLU A 61 6.17 -9.07 5.29
CA GLU A 61 7.42 -9.75 5.60
C GLU A 61 7.99 -10.52 4.40
N ASP A 62 7.13 -11.06 3.54
CA ASP A 62 7.50 -11.87 2.37
C ASP A 62 7.90 -11.03 1.15
N LEU A 63 7.56 -9.74 1.12
CA LEU A 63 7.85 -8.81 0.03
C LEU A 63 9.29 -8.85 -0.53
N PRO A 64 10.37 -8.90 0.29
CA PRO A 64 11.75 -8.95 -0.21
C PRO A 64 12.07 -10.18 -1.07
N SER A 65 11.33 -11.27 -0.91
CA SER A 65 11.69 -12.59 -1.45
C SER A 65 10.62 -13.23 -2.33
N HIS A 66 9.40 -12.69 -2.34
CA HIS A 66 8.26 -13.29 -3.04
C HIS A 66 7.70 -12.38 -4.14
N GLN A 67 8.01 -12.71 -5.39
CA GLN A 67 7.58 -11.94 -6.58
C GLN A 67 6.06 -11.96 -6.78
N GLU A 68 5.39 -13.06 -6.43
CA GLU A 68 3.92 -13.17 -6.49
C GLU A 68 3.26 -12.19 -5.51
N THR A 69 3.74 -12.15 -4.26
CA THR A 69 3.28 -11.19 -3.23
C THR A 69 3.46 -9.75 -3.69
N GLN A 70 4.59 -9.41 -4.32
CA GLN A 70 4.81 -8.09 -4.92
C GLN A 70 3.77 -7.76 -6.00
N ALA A 71 3.48 -8.71 -6.90
CA ALA A 71 2.51 -8.52 -7.97
C ALA A 71 1.09 -8.31 -7.43
N ASP A 72 0.69 -9.10 -6.43
CA ASP A 72 -0.62 -8.99 -5.79
C ASP A 72 -0.80 -7.68 -5.04
N ILE A 73 0.19 -7.27 -4.24
CA ILE A 73 0.16 -5.96 -3.56
C ILE A 73 0.11 -4.83 -4.60
N ARG A 74 0.94 -4.88 -5.65
CA ARG A 74 0.92 -3.86 -6.71
C ARG A 74 -0.46 -3.77 -7.39
N LYS A 75 -1.12 -4.91 -7.66
CA LYS A 75 -2.47 -4.95 -8.24
C LYS A 75 -3.51 -4.30 -7.32
N ARG A 76 -3.44 -4.57 -6.01
CA ARG A 76 -4.34 -3.96 -5.02
C ARG A 76 -4.14 -2.44 -4.94
N LEU A 77 -2.89 -1.97 -4.95
CA LEU A 77 -2.59 -0.54 -5.00
C LEU A 77 -3.12 0.12 -6.28
N GLN A 78 -3.08 -0.55 -7.43
CA GLN A 78 -3.70 -0.03 -8.66
C GLN A 78 -5.22 0.15 -8.51
N VAL A 79 -5.90 -0.79 -7.86
CA VAL A 79 -7.33 -0.67 -7.57
C VAL A 79 -7.60 0.50 -6.62
N LEU A 80 -6.79 0.65 -5.56
CA LEU A 80 -6.89 1.77 -4.62
C LEU A 80 -6.74 3.12 -5.34
N ILE A 81 -5.78 3.26 -6.24
CA ILE A 81 -5.56 4.48 -7.03
C ILE A 81 -6.72 4.74 -7.99
N ALA A 82 -7.29 3.70 -8.61
CA ALA A 82 -8.45 3.87 -9.48
C ALA A 82 -9.68 4.40 -8.72
N GLN A 83 -9.86 4.01 -7.46
CA GLN A 83 -10.93 4.56 -6.60
C GLN A 83 -10.76 6.07 -6.35
N ALA A 84 -9.53 6.57 -6.32
CA ALA A 84 -9.25 8.01 -6.18
C ALA A 84 -9.58 8.84 -7.43
N LEU A 85 -9.74 8.18 -8.59
CA LEU A 85 -10.13 8.81 -9.86
C LEU A 85 -11.63 8.71 -10.14
N THR A 86 -12.36 7.90 -9.37
CA THR A 86 -13.81 7.76 -9.53
C THR A 86 -14.49 9.04 -9.00
N PRO A 87 -15.58 9.54 -9.59
CA PRO A 87 -16.29 10.73 -9.10
C PRO A 87 -16.85 10.61 -7.69
#